data_AF-A0A643FV65-F1
#
_entry.id   AF-A0A643FV65-F1
#
_cell.length_a   1.000
_cell.length_b   1.000
_cell.length_c   1.000
_cell.angle_alpha   90.00
_cell.angle_beta   90.00
_cell.angle_gamma   90.00
#
_symmetry.space_group_name_H-M   'P 1'
#
loop_
_entity.id
_entity.type
_entity.pdbx_description
1 polymer ?
#
loop_
_entity_poly.entity_id
_entity_poly.type
_entity_poly.pdbx_seq_one_letter_code
_entity_poly.pdbx_strand_id
1 'polypeptide(L)'
;MLLSAVAASPHALANDYVLVPITGSEQETREVSALEPAVARFAGLASGSYYWEDGLLAEQLLTGLASRPDRLEQALPGGQRLLASRREFSDGAERAAALVDARGDVLAAALVHRQCGKESVCQDSQHAVLSVFLRPGFDRAQAQPLVAWSQDVPKNLMLGKGETIATVETITLDAGHTGASPVQRPTGFPAQVPLYPRAILYRTGQNALSDARARRVVRLQTTDSIEQVLAFYKRLSPPMRQLETGKNDNSGYVSGKRKGVAFSVEAQRNEHFPSLTNVEVEIAD
;
A
#
# COMPACT_ATOMS: atom_id res chain seq x y z
N MET A 1 55.52 -41.18 -28.79
CA MET A 1 54.16 -40.67 -29.10
C MET A 1 53.19 -41.81 -28.85
N LEU A 2 52.50 -41.79 -27.71
CA LEU A 2 51.57 -42.84 -27.28
C LEU A 2 50.13 -42.40 -27.57
N LEU A 3 49.43 -43.18 -28.40
CA LEU A 3 47.98 -43.26 -28.40
C LEU A 3 47.54 -44.05 -27.16
N SER A 4 46.49 -43.58 -26.47
CA SER A 4 45.62 -44.46 -25.68
C SER A 4 44.18 -44.01 -25.80
N ALA A 5 43.37 -44.95 -26.28
CA ALA A 5 41.93 -44.88 -26.40
C ALA A 5 41.24 -45.29 -25.10
N VAL A 6 39.94 -44.98 -25.09
CA VAL A 6 38.91 -45.09 -24.04
C VAL A 6 38.51 -46.55 -23.72
N ALA A 7 38.17 -46.83 -22.45
CA ALA A 7 37.05 -47.70 -22.02
C ALA A 7 36.90 -47.61 -20.47
N ALA A 8 35.78 -47.07 -19.97
CA ALA A 8 34.63 -47.78 -19.34
C ALA A 8 34.93 -48.23 -17.88
N SER A 9 34.15 -48.05 -16.82
CA SER A 9 32.74 -47.72 -16.47
C SER A 9 32.74 -47.51 -14.91
N PRO A 10 31.63 -47.28 -14.15
CA PRO A 10 30.21 -47.31 -14.49
C PRO A 10 29.37 -46.12 -13.97
N HIS A 11 28.12 -46.10 -14.44
CA HIS A 11 27.02 -45.29 -13.93
C HIS A 11 26.83 -45.43 -12.41
N ALA A 12 26.81 -44.29 -11.72
CA ALA A 12 26.08 -44.13 -10.48
C ALA A 12 25.07 -42.99 -10.69
N LEU A 13 23.81 -43.37 -10.94
CA LEU A 13 22.68 -42.47 -10.80
C LEU A 13 22.47 -42.22 -9.30
N ALA A 14 23.06 -41.14 -8.79
CA ALA A 14 22.64 -40.56 -7.52
C ALA A 14 21.78 -39.34 -7.84
N ASN A 15 20.47 -39.49 -7.66
CA ASN A 15 19.55 -38.37 -7.55
C ASN A 15 19.91 -37.59 -6.28
N ASP A 16 20.83 -36.64 -6.40
CA ASP A 16 20.98 -35.60 -5.39
C ASP A 16 19.81 -34.63 -5.58
N TYR A 17 18.72 -34.91 -4.87
CA TYR A 17 17.73 -33.88 -4.58
C TYR A 17 18.41 -32.81 -3.73
N VAL A 18 18.94 -31.79 -4.39
CA VAL A 18 19.29 -30.54 -3.72
C VAL A 18 17.98 -29.89 -3.30
N LEU A 19 17.68 -29.97 -2.01
CA LEU A 19 16.69 -29.10 -1.38
C LEU A 19 17.23 -27.67 -1.50
N VAL A 20 16.82 -26.97 -2.56
CA VAL A 20 17.05 -25.53 -2.70
C VAL A 20 16.15 -24.85 -1.67
N PRO A 21 16.69 -24.19 -0.64
CA PRO A 21 15.88 -23.34 0.22
C PRO A 21 15.28 -22.25 -0.65
N ILE A 22 13.96 -22.09 -0.62
CA ILE A 22 13.26 -20.95 -1.24
C ILE A 22 13.73 -19.70 -0.50
N THR A 23 14.84 -19.14 -0.97
CA THR A 23 15.34 -17.83 -0.60
C THR A 23 15.03 -16.95 -1.79
N GLY A 24 13.96 -16.17 -1.70
CA GLY A 24 13.86 -14.96 -2.52
C GLY A 24 15.17 -14.20 -2.30
N SER A 25 15.89 -13.92 -3.37
CA SER A 25 17.30 -13.49 -3.29
C SER A 25 17.45 -12.28 -2.34
N GLU A 26 18.62 -12.11 -1.71
CA GLU A 26 18.91 -10.90 -0.90
C GLU A 26 18.63 -9.60 -1.68
N GLN A 27 18.75 -9.66 -3.01
CA GLN A 27 18.43 -8.61 -3.95
C GLN A 27 16.92 -8.35 -4.05
N GLU A 28 16.10 -9.40 -4.13
CA GLU A 28 14.63 -9.32 -4.08
C GLU A 28 14.13 -8.75 -2.75
N THR A 29 14.78 -9.11 -1.63
CA THR A 29 14.47 -8.54 -0.31
C THR A 29 14.85 -7.05 -0.24
N ARG A 30 15.96 -6.65 -0.86
CA ARG A 30 16.44 -5.26 -0.89
C ARG A 30 15.63 -4.36 -1.81
N GLU A 31 15.16 -4.88 -2.95
CA GLU A 31 14.30 -4.13 -3.89
C GLU A 31 12.88 -3.95 -3.37
N VAL A 32 12.29 -4.97 -2.73
CA VAL A 32 11.01 -4.83 -2.01
C VAL A 32 11.12 -3.81 -0.88
N SER A 33 12.23 -3.85 -0.13
CA SER A 33 12.51 -2.90 0.95
C SER A 33 12.69 -1.44 0.48
N ALA A 34 13.00 -1.19 -0.80
CA ALA A 34 13.18 0.16 -1.34
C ALA A 34 11.93 0.69 -2.08
N LEU A 35 11.08 -0.21 -2.60
CA LEU A 35 9.88 0.16 -3.34
C LEU A 35 8.80 0.76 -2.44
N GLU A 36 8.57 0.18 -1.26
CA GLU A 36 7.59 0.70 -0.29
C GLU A 36 7.81 2.18 0.06
N PRO A 37 9.01 2.60 0.52
CA PRO A 37 9.24 4.01 0.80
C PRO A 37 9.24 4.89 -0.45
N ALA A 38 9.54 4.36 -1.65
CA ALA A 38 9.44 5.12 -2.89
C ALA A 38 7.98 5.37 -3.30
N VAL A 39 7.11 4.36 -3.19
CA VAL A 39 5.67 4.46 -3.44
C VAL A 39 5.02 5.39 -2.40
N ALA A 40 5.37 5.26 -1.12
CA ALA A 40 4.85 6.14 -0.08
C ALA A 40 5.25 7.61 -0.30
N ARG A 41 6.50 7.90 -0.71
CA ARG A 41 6.94 9.26 -1.07
C ARG A 41 6.22 9.80 -2.30
N PHE A 42 5.99 8.96 -3.29
CA PHE A 42 5.31 9.34 -4.53
C PHE A 42 3.82 9.64 -4.31
N ALA A 43 3.12 8.74 -3.64
CA ALA A 43 1.69 8.87 -3.37
C ALA A 43 1.41 9.91 -2.28
N GLY A 44 2.35 10.14 -1.36
CA GLY A 44 2.17 11.05 -0.23
C GLY A 44 0.95 10.66 0.60
N LEU A 45 0.04 11.61 0.81
CA LEU A 45 -1.23 11.40 1.50
C LEU A 45 -2.43 11.33 0.52
N ALA A 46 -2.17 11.07 -0.77
CA ALA A 46 -3.25 10.89 -1.72
C ALA A 46 -4.11 9.69 -1.30
N SER A 47 -5.42 9.85 -1.34
CA SER A 47 -6.40 8.80 -1.11
C SER A 47 -7.37 8.71 -2.28
N GLY A 48 -8.10 7.60 -2.35
CA GLY A 48 -9.18 7.41 -3.30
C GLY A 48 -9.77 6.02 -3.23
N SER A 49 -10.85 5.83 -3.98
CA SER A 49 -11.66 4.62 -3.94
C SER A 49 -11.42 3.75 -5.17
N TYR A 50 -10.29 3.03 -5.23
CA TYR A 50 -9.92 2.19 -6.37
C TYR A 50 -10.25 0.72 -6.10
N TYR A 51 -9.53 0.11 -5.17
CA TYR A 51 -9.70 -1.27 -4.71
C TYR A 51 -10.65 -1.38 -3.51
N TRP A 52 -10.67 -0.34 -2.68
CA TRP A 52 -11.55 -0.20 -1.52
C TRP A 52 -11.78 1.29 -1.25
N GLU A 53 -12.80 1.60 -0.45
CA GLU A 53 -13.28 2.96 -0.21
C GLU A 53 -12.25 3.81 0.55
N ASP A 54 -11.99 5.04 0.08
CA ASP A 54 -11.18 6.07 0.74
C ASP A 54 -9.75 5.66 1.17
N GLY A 55 -9.19 4.61 0.58
CA GLY A 55 -7.86 4.09 0.92
C GLY A 55 -6.72 5.04 0.56
N LEU A 56 -5.61 4.94 1.30
CA LEU A 56 -4.34 5.53 0.86
C LEU A 56 -3.96 4.96 -0.51
N LEU A 57 -3.60 5.84 -1.45
CA LEU A 57 -3.13 5.43 -2.76
C LEU A 57 -1.84 4.58 -2.64
N ALA A 58 -0.96 4.93 -1.71
CA ALA A 58 0.24 4.15 -1.42
C ALA A 58 -0.11 2.69 -1.07
N GLU A 59 -1.12 2.49 -0.22
CA GLU A 59 -1.57 1.19 0.24
C GLU A 59 -2.16 0.37 -0.91
N GLN A 60 -3.02 1.01 -1.71
CA GLN A 60 -3.65 0.38 -2.87
C GLN A 60 -2.60 0.00 -3.93
N LEU A 61 -1.62 0.86 -4.21
CA LEU A 61 -0.51 0.55 -5.10
C LEU A 61 0.31 -0.63 -4.59
N LEU A 62 0.70 -0.62 -3.30
CA LEU A 62 1.52 -1.68 -2.74
C LEU A 62 0.77 -3.01 -2.67
N THR A 63 -0.53 -3.00 -2.39
CA THR A 63 -1.37 -4.21 -2.42
C THR A 63 -1.45 -4.79 -3.84
N GLY A 64 -1.60 -3.92 -4.85
CA GLY A 64 -1.59 -4.34 -6.25
C GLY A 64 -0.21 -4.82 -6.74
N LEU A 65 0.87 -4.43 -6.05
CA LEU A 65 2.25 -4.84 -6.34
C LEU A 65 2.71 -6.05 -5.49
N ALA A 66 1.86 -6.54 -4.58
CA ALA A 66 2.26 -7.47 -3.53
C ALA A 66 2.48 -8.90 -4.02
N SER A 67 1.70 -9.39 -5.00
CA SER A 67 1.75 -10.79 -5.44
C SER A 67 3.13 -11.14 -5.98
N ARG A 68 3.92 -11.89 -5.21
CA ARG A 68 5.25 -12.36 -5.62
C ARG A 68 5.24 -13.18 -6.92
N PRO A 69 4.34 -14.18 -7.11
CA PRO A 69 4.37 -15.00 -8.33
C PRO A 69 4.00 -14.23 -9.59
N ASP A 70 3.36 -13.07 -9.47
CA ASP A 70 2.92 -12.25 -10.60
C ASP A 70 3.81 -11.04 -10.87
N ARG A 71 4.93 -10.89 -10.14
CA ARG A 71 5.84 -9.75 -10.32
C ARG A 71 6.49 -9.78 -11.69
N LEU A 72 6.42 -8.64 -12.37
CA LEU A 72 7.08 -8.35 -13.63
C LEU A 72 8.00 -7.15 -13.44
N GLU A 73 9.21 -7.27 -13.97
CA GLU A 73 10.11 -6.15 -14.17
C GLU A 73 10.49 -6.07 -15.66
N GLN A 74 10.29 -4.90 -16.25
CA GLN A 74 10.68 -4.60 -17.61
C GLN A 74 11.60 -3.39 -17.62
N ALA A 75 12.82 -3.57 -18.15
CA ALA A 75 13.73 -2.48 -18.42
C ALA A 75 13.22 -1.61 -19.58
N LEU A 76 13.31 -0.29 -19.43
CA LEU A 76 12.90 0.71 -20.40
C LEU A 76 14.08 1.63 -20.76
N PRO A 77 14.01 2.36 -21.89
CA PRO A 77 15.04 3.33 -22.26
C PRO A 77 15.30 4.37 -21.15
N GLY A 78 16.52 4.89 -21.10
CA GLY A 78 16.90 5.91 -20.11
C GLY A 78 17.10 5.38 -18.69
N GLY A 79 17.26 4.06 -18.52
CA GLY A 79 17.46 3.44 -17.20
C GLY A 79 16.19 3.38 -16.35
N GLN A 80 15.03 3.63 -16.95
CA GLN A 80 13.74 3.45 -16.30
C GLN A 80 13.38 1.97 -16.23
N ARG A 81 12.51 1.62 -15.27
CA ARG A 81 11.95 0.28 -15.15
C ARG A 81 10.45 0.35 -14.91
N LEU A 82 9.72 -0.54 -15.54
CA LEU A 82 8.32 -0.81 -15.23
C LEU A 82 8.27 -2.00 -14.29
N LEU A 83 7.81 -1.77 -13.06
CA LEU A 83 7.53 -2.78 -12.07
C LEU A 83 6.02 -3.01 -12.05
N ALA A 84 5.55 -4.24 -12.18
CA ALA A 84 4.13 -4.54 -12.15
C ALA A 84 3.85 -5.82 -11.37
N SER A 85 2.66 -5.92 -10.82
CA SER A 85 2.13 -7.18 -10.28
C SER A 85 0.60 -7.15 -10.23
N ARG A 86 0.02 -8.14 -9.56
CA ARG A 86 -1.42 -8.31 -9.36
C ARG A 86 -1.74 -8.20 -7.88
N ARG A 87 -2.97 -7.76 -7.59
CA ARG A 87 -3.53 -7.81 -6.25
C ARG A 87 -3.82 -9.26 -5.90
N GLU A 88 -3.33 -9.70 -4.75
CA GLU A 88 -3.66 -11.02 -4.21
C GLU A 88 -5.18 -11.14 -4.02
N PHE A 89 -5.74 -12.32 -4.29
CA PHE A 89 -7.18 -12.61 -4.19
C PHE A 89 -8.11 -11.83 -5.14
N SER A 90 -7.58 -11.26 -6.24
CA SER A 90 -8.38 -10.61 -7.29
C SER A 90 -8.52 -11.42 -8.57
N ASP A 91 -7.98 -12.65 -8.61
CA ASP A 91 -7.79 -13.47 -9.83
C ASP A 91 -7.08 -12.73 -10.99
N GLY A 92 -6.38 -11.63 -10.68
CA GLY A 92 -5.65 -10.76 -11.62
C GLY A 92 -6.46 -9.58 -12.19
N ALA A 93 -7.74 -9.46 -11.81
CA ALA A 93 -8.63 -8.39 -12.24
C ALA A 93 -8.15 -7.02 -11.75
N GLU A 94 -7.54 -7.01 -10.56
CA GLU A 94 -6.96 -5.82 -9.97
C GLU A 94 -5.44 -5.96 -10.00
N ARG A 95 -4.77 -4.96 -10.56
CA ARG A 95 -3.32 -5.01 -10.79
C ARG A 95 -2.72 -3.63 -10.76
N ALA A 96 -1.46 -3.54 -10.34
CA ALA A 96 -0.76 -2.28 -10.23
C ALA A 96 0.58 -2.32 -10.97
N ALA A 97 1.01 -1.13 -11.39
CA ALA A 97 2.33 -0.92 -11.95
C ALA A 97 2.94 0.40 -11.47
N ALA A 98 4.27 0.44 -11.39
CA ALA A 98 5.06 1.62 -11.05
C ALA A 98 6.18 1.78 -12.09
N LEU A 99 6.26 2.97 -12.68
CA LEU A 99 7.38 3.39 -13.50
C LEU A 99 8.41 4.07 -12.59
N VAL A 100 9.60 3.48 -12.48
CA VAL A 100 10.69 3.98 -11.62
C VAL A 100 11.88 4.45 -12.45
N ASP A 101 12.58 5.47 -11.95
CA ASP A 101 13.85 5.92 -12.53
C ASP A 101 15.04 5.02 -12.09
N ALA A 102 16.24 5.31 -12.60
CA ALA A 102 17.46 4.57 -12.27
C ALA A 102 17.85 4.62 -10.79
N ARG A 103 17.31 5.57 -10.01
CA ARG A 103 17.52 5.70 -8.55
C ARG A 103 16.44 4.97 -7.75
N GLY A 104 15.43 4.39 -8.41
CA GLY A 104 14.29 3.75 -7.77
C GLY A 104 13.19 4.72 -7.33
N ASP A 105 13.23 5.98 -7.79
CA ASP A 105 12.14 6.92 -7.52
C ASP A 105 10.96 6.66 -8.47
N VAL A 106 9.74 6.59 -7.93
CA VAL A 106 8.53 6.41 -8.73
C VAL A 106 8.20 7.71 -9.48
N LEU A 107 8.18 7.63 -10.82
CA LEU A 107 7.86 8.73 -11.74
C LEU A 107 6.37 8.80 -12.05
N ALA A 108 5.77 7.63 -12.23
CA ALA A 108 4.34 7.43 -12.44
C ALA A 108 3.93 6.06 -11.90
N ALA A 109 2.66 5.87 -11.59
CA ALA A 109 2.11 4.58 -11.18
C ALA A 109 0.73 4.39 -11.77
N ALA A 110 0.23 3.16 -11.79
CA ALA A 110 -1.09 2.86 -12.31
C ALA A 110 -1.80 1.78 -11.49
N LEU A 111 -3.13 1.88 -11.47
CA LEU A 111 -4.05 0.87 -10.95
C LEU A 111 -5.01 0.47 -12.06
N VAL A 112 -5.17 -0.82 -12.29
CA VAL A 112 -6.35 -1.36 -13.00
C VAL A 112 -7.31 -1.86 -11.94
N HIS A 113 -8.53 -1.36 -11.95
CA HIS A 113 -9.51 -1.63 -10.91
C HIS A 113 -10.95 -1.63 -11.48
N ARG A 114 -11.91 -2.10 -10.67
CA ARG A 114 -13.34 -2.18 -11.04
C ARG A 114 -14.20 -1.22 -10.23
N GLN A 115 -13.61 -0.12 -9.77
CA GLN A 115 -14.25 0.86 -8.88
C GLN A 115 -14.92 0.25 -7.63
N CYS A 116 -14.42 -0.90 -7.16
CA CYS A 116 -14.94 -1.61 -5.98
C CYS A 116 -14.94 -0.76 -4.70
N GLY A 117 -14.16 0.32 -4.67
CA GLY A 117 -14.15 1.26 -3.55
C GLY A 117 -15.25 2.34 -3.59
N LYS A 118 -15.87 2.63 -4.74
CA LYS A 118 -16.82 3.75 -4.86
C LYS A 118 -18.27 3.34 -4.56
N GLU A 119 -18.60 2.09 -4.83
CA GLU A 119 -19.95 1.55 -4.67
C GLU A 119 -19.92 0.20 -3.94
N SER A 120 -21.05 -0.21 -3.39
CA SER A 120 -21.19 -1.53 -2.75
C SER A 120 -21.11 -2.70 -3.73
N VAL A 121 -21.19 -2.42 -5.04
CA VAL A 121 -21.06 -3.39 -6.13
C VAL A 121 -19.96 -2.92 -7.07
N CYS A 122 -18.94 -3.76 -7.26
CA CYS A 122 -17.90 -3.52 -8.26
C CYS A 122 -18.49 -3.45 -9.67
N GLN A 123 -17.86 -2.68 -10.56
CA GLN A 123 -18.12 -2.77 -11.99
C GLN A 123 -17.94 -4.22 -12.49
N ASP A 124 -18.58 -4.51 -13.63
CA ASP A 124 -18.57 -5.84 -14.20
C ASP A 124 -17.15 -6.33 -14.54
N SER A 125 -17.04 -7.64 -14.71
CA SER A 125 -15.75 -8.30 -14.84
C SER A 125 -15.07 -8.14 -16.20
N GLN A 126 -15.70 -7.43 -17.14
CA GLN A 126 -15.22 -7.23 -18.52
C GLN A 126 -14.74 -5.80 -18.79
N HIS A 127 -15.15 -4.83 -17.98
CA HIS A 127 -14.87 -3.41 -18.19
C HIS A 127 -14.10 -2.82 -17.01
N ALA A 128 -12.76 -2.84 -17.10
CA ALA A 128 -11.90 -2.27 -16.07
C ALA A 128 -11.59 -0.78 -16.33
N VAL A 129 -11.23 -0.08 -15.26
CA VAL A 129 -10.74 1.30 -15.29
C VAL A 129 -9.24 1.29 -15.04
N LEU A 130 -8.50 2.03 -15.85
CA LEU A 130 -7.09 2.32 -15.64
C LEU A 130 -6.95 3.74 -15.07
N SER A 131 -6.44 3.85 -13.85
CA SER A 131 -6.04 5.12 -13.24
C SER A 131 -4.52 5.27 -13.31
N VAL A 132 -4.04 6.29 -14.03
CA VAL A 132 -2.61 6.61 -14.14
C VAL A 132 -2.28 7.82 -13.28
N PHE A 133 -1.38 7.65 -12.33
CA PHE A 133 -0.90 8.69 -11.42
C PHE A 133 0.46 9.20 -11.89
N LEU A 134 0.62 10.52 -12.00
CA LEU A 134 1.86 11.16 -12.44
C LEU A 134 2.46 11.99 -11.32
N ARG A 135 3.78 11.96 -11.17
CA ARG A 135 4.49 12.96 -10.36
C ARG A 135 4.28 14.36 -10.96
N PRO A 136 4.16 15.44 -10.15
CA PRO A 136 4.09 16.79 -10.68
C PRO A 136 5.23 17.10 -11.65
N GLY A 137 4.88 17.64 -12.82
CA GLY A 137 5.84 17.96 -13.89
C GLY A 137 6.33 16.76 -14.71
N PHE A 138 5.87 15.53 -14.43
CA PHE A 138 6.18 14.38 -15.27
C PHE A 138 5.31 14.38 -16.53
N ASP A 139 5.94 14.16 -17.68
CA ASP A 139 5.27 14.18 -18.98
C ASP A 139 4.34 12.95 -19.12
N ARG A 140 3.05 13.21 -19.38
CA ARG A 140 2.05 12.16 -19.60
C ARG A 140 2.44 11.21 -20.73
N ALA A 141 3.09 11.68 -21.78
CA ALA A 141 3.52 10.83 -22.88
C ALA A 141 4.55 9.79 -22.44
N GLN A 142 5.38 10.11 -21.44
CA GLN A 142 6.37 9.18 -20.88
C GLN A 142 5.73 8.10 -20.00
N ALA A 143 4.47 8.27 -19.57
CA ALA A 143 3.71 7.25 -18.86
C ALA A 143 3.06 6.21 -19.79
N GLN A 144 3.23 6.31 -21.11
CA GLN A 144 2.68 5.38 -22.09
C GLN A 144 2.98 3.89 -21.82
N PRO A 145 4.14 3.49 -21.26
CA PRO A 145 4.38 2.10 -20.88
C PRO A 145 3.34 1.53 -19.90
N LEU A 146 2.77 2.36 -19.01
CA LEU A 146 1.70 1.94 -18.09
C LEU A 146 0.39 1.65 -18.85
N VAL A 147 0.09 2.43 -19.88
CA VAL A 147 -1.09 2.21 -20.72
C VAL A 147 -0.91 0.93 -21.53
N ALA A 148 0.26 0.74 -22.17
CA ALA A 148 0.56 -0.47 -22.92
C ALA A 148 0.49 -1.72 -22.04
N TRP A 149 1.07 -1.67 -20.85
CA TRP A 149 0.99 -2.74 -19.85
C TRP A 149 -0.45 -3.08 -19.47
N SER A 150 -1.30 -2.08 -19.25
CA SER A 150 -2.69 -2.32 -18.84
C SER A 150 -3.51 -3.13 -19.85
N GLN A 151 -3.15 -3.03 -21.14
CA GLN A 151 -3.78 -3.70 -22.26
C GLN A 151 -3.28 -5.14 -22.44
N ASP A 152 -2.12 -5.49 -21.88
CA ASP A 152 -1.61 -6.87 -21.85
C ASP A 152 -2.31 -7.66 -20.74
N VAL A 153 -3.57 -7.99 -21.00
CA VAL A 153 -4.46 -8.67 -20.07
C VAL A 153 -3.94 -10.10 -19.80
N PRO A 154 -3.68 -10.48 -18.53
CA PRO A 154 -3.24 -11.82 -18.18
C PRO A 154 -4.12 -12.95 -18.76
N LYS A 155 -3.49 -13.93 -19.43
CA LYS A 155 -4.20 -15.07 -20.04
C LYS A 155 -4.93 -15.97 -19.05
N ASN A 156 -4.51 -15.95 -17.79
CA ASN A 156 -5.06 -16.77 -16.70
C ASN A 156 -6.15 -16.04 -15.91
N LEU A 157 -6.59 -14.86 -16.34
CA LEU A 157 -7.80 -14.24 -15.82
C LEU A 157 -8.97 -15.19 -16.08
N MET A 158 -9.67 -15.62 -15.02
CA MET A 158 -10.87 -16.45 -15.10
C MET A 158 -12.09 -15.63 -15.61
N LEU A 159 -11.90 -14.90 -16.71
CA LEU A 159 -12.82 -13.94 -17.28
C LEU A 159 -13.20 -14.40 -18.67
N GLY A 160 -14.44 -14.89 -18.83
CA GLY A 160 -14.90 -15.57 -20.05
C GLY A 160 -14.48 -14.91 -21.37
N LYS A 161 -15.03 -13.74 -21.71
CA LYS A 161 -14.75 -13.04 -23.00
C LYS A 161 -13.47 -12.17 -22.98
N GLY A 162 -12.64 -12.28 -21.94
CA GLY A 162 -11.51 -11.37 -21.70
C GLY A 162 -11.93 -10.05 -21.07
N GLU A 163 -10.97 -9.36 -20.46
CA GLU A 163 -11.13 -8.01 -19.89
C GLU A 163 -10.76 -6.95 -20.93
N THR A 164 -11.40 -5.78 -20.86
CA THR A 164 -11.03 -4.58 -21.61
C THR A 164 -10.87 -3.40 -20.67
N ILE A 165 -9.96 -2.47 -21.00
CA ILE A 165 -9.86 -1.18 -20.31
C ILE A 165 -10.89 -0.23 -20.92
N ALA A 166 -12.03 -0.08 -20.25
CA ALA A 166 -13.14 0.75 -20.72
C ALA A 166 -12.90 2.25 -20.49
N THR A 167 -12.08 2.60 -19.50
CA THR A 167 -11.77 4.01 -19.17
C THR A 167 -10.32 4.13 -18.78
N VAL A 168 -9.66 5.20 -19.25
CA VAL A 168 -8.33 5.60 -18.82
C VAL A 168 -8.42 7.00 -18.22
N GLU A 169 -8.11 7.13 -16.94
CA GLU A 169 -7.97 8.42 -16.27
C GLU A 169 -6.50 8.70 -15.97
N THR A 170 -6.15 9.99 -15.94
CA THR A 170 -4.80 10.43 -15.63
C THR A 170 -4.87 11.54 -14.60
N ILE A 171 -4.16 11.36 -13.49
CA ILE A 171 -4.20 12.18 -12.30
C ILE A 171 -2.78 12.62 -11.99
N THR A 172 -2.53 13.93 -11.96
CA THR A 172 -1.26 14.46 -11.47
C THR A 172 -1.32 14.54 -9.95
N LEU A 173 -0.37 13.94 -9.25
CA LEU A 173 -0.30 13.95 -7.79
C LEU A 173 0.29 15.27 -7.28
N ASP A 174 -0.45 16.35 -7.44
CA ASP A 174 -0.14 17.65 -6.83
C ASP A 174 -1.08 17.98 -5.67
N ALA A 175 -0.80 19.07 -4.95
CA ALA A 175 -1.61 19.47 -3.80
C ALA A 175 -3.09 19.81 -4.15
N GLY A 176 -3.40 20.08 -5.43
CA GLY A 176 -4.76 20.38 -5.89
C GLY A 176 -5.56 19.16 -6.33
N HIS A 177 -4.88 18.06 -6.66
CA HIS A 177 -5.50 16.84 -7.21
C HIS A 177 -5.24 15.58 -6.37
N THR A 178 -4.32 15.64 -5.40
CA THR A 178 -4.22 14.61 -4.36
C THR A 178 -5.43 14.74 -3.45
N GLY A 179 -6.12 13.62 -3.19
CA GLY A 179 -7.23 13.54 -2.22
C GLY A 179 -6.84 13.85 -0.77
N ALA A 180 -5.63 14.42 -0.55
CA ALA A 180 -5.10 14.92 0.70
C ALA A 180 -5.98 16.07 1.22
N SER A 181 -7.12 15.68 1.77
CA SER A 181 -7.99 16.57 2.53
C SER A 181 -7.55 16.52 3.99
N PRO A 182 -7.63 17.64 4.72
CA PRO A 182 -7.48 17.61 6.17
C PRO A 182 -8.39 16.54 6.77
N VAL A 183 -7.91 15.82 7.78
CA VAL A 183 -8.75 14.88 8.53
C VAL A 183 -10.02 15.60 8.97
N GLN A 184 -11.15 15.19 8.39
CA GLN A 184 -12.43 15.72 8.80
C GLN A 184 -12.90 14.99 10.05
N ARG A 185 -13.41 15.75 11.01
CA ARG A 185 -13.95 15.19 12.24
C ARG A 185 -15.29 14.52 11.96
N PRO A 186 -15.45 13.23 12.31
CA PRO A 186 -16.73 12.56 12.17
C PRO A 186 -17.84 13.24 12.97
N THR A 187 -19.06 13.25 12.42
CA THR A 187 -20.24 13.73 13.13
C THR A 187 -20.40 13.00 14.46
N GLY A 188 -20.46 13.76 15.56
CA GLY A 188 -20.56 13.22 16.92
C GLY A 188 -19.22 12.90 17.60
N PHE A 189 -18.06 13.00 16.95
CA PHE A 189 -16.78 12.78 17.63
C PHE A 189 -16.35 14.02 18.46
N PRO A 190 -16.20 13.94 19.79
CA PRO A 190 -15.95 15.07 20.69
C PRO A 190 -14.74 15.93 20.33
N ALA A 191 -14.94 17.25 20.15
CA ALA A 191 -13.93 18.24 19.80
C ALA A 191 -12.70 18.26 20.74
N GLN A 192 -12.86 17.76 21.96
CA GLN A 192 -11.85 17.67 22.99
C GLN A 192 -10.76 16.63 22.67
N VAL A 193 -11.05 15.65 21.81
CA VAL A 193 -10.13 14.63 21.32
C VAL A 193 -9.53 15.12 20.00
N PRO A 194 -8.25 15.52 19.96
CA PRO A 194 -7.58 15.93 18.73
C PRO A 194 -7.45 14.75 17.78
N LEU A 195 -7.61 15.01 16.49
CA LEU A 195 -7.25 14.05 15.46
C LEU A 195 -5.81 14.30 15.04
N TYR A 196 -5.11 13.26 14.58
CA TYR A 196 -3.73 13.42 14.12
C TYR A 196 -3.72 14.25 12.84
N PRO A 197 -3.05 15.43 12.81
CA PRO A 197 -3.22 16.41 11.74
C PRO A 197 -2.58 15.98 10.41
N ARG A 198 -1.65 15.03 10.43
CA ARG A 198 -0.97 14.47 9.25
C ARG A 198 -1.47 13.07 8.88
N ALA A 199 -2.63 12.69 9.41
CA ALA A 199 -3.30 11.47 8.98
C ALA A 199 -4.26 11.76 7.82
N ILE A 200 -4.76 10.69 7.21
CA ILE A 200 -6.03 10.68 6.50
C ILE A 200 -7.08 9.95 7.35
N LEU A 201 -8.36 10.31 7.19
CA LEU A 201 -9.48 9.57 7.77
C LEU A 201 -9.80 8.40 6.85
N TYR A 202 -9.78 7.17 7.35
CA TYR A 202 -10.05 5.99 6.52
C TYR A 202 -11.31 5.22 6.97
N ARG A 203 -11.73 5.33 8.24
CA ARG A 203 -13.02 4.75 8.69
C ARG A 203 -13.51 5.32 10.01
N THR A 204 -14.84 5.33 10.18
CA THR A 204 -15.50 5.49 11.49
C THR A 204 -16.26 4.21 11.82
N GLY A 205 -16.02 3.63 13.00
CA GLY A 205 -16.69 2.42 13.46
C GLY A 205 -17.35 2.62 14.83
N GLN A 206 -18.46 1.91 15.08
CA GLN A 206 -19.11 1.86 16.39
C GLN A 206 -18.62 0.71 17.28
N ASN A 207 -17.83 -0.22 16.75
CA ASN A 207 -17.33 -1.36 17.50
C ASN A 207 -15.79 -1.28 17.58
N ALA A 208 -15.27 -1.08 18.78
CA ALA A 208 -13.84 -1.21 19.06
C ALA A 208 -13.37 -2.66 18.89
N LEU A 209 -12.10 -2.83 18.50
CA LEU A 209 -11.46 -4.15 18.53
C LEU A 209 -10.89 -4.48 19.91
N SER A 210 -10.61 -3.48 20.74
CA SER A 210 -9.79 -3.66 21.94
C SER A 210 -10.57 -3.67 23.26
N ASP A 211 -11.74 -3.04 23.35
CA ASP A 211 -12.40 -2.85 24.65
C ASP A 211 -13.94 -2.80 24.61
N ALA A 212 -14.60 -3.59 25.46
CA ALA A 212 -16.07 -3.67 25.56
C ALA A 212 -16.74 -2.37 26.09
N ARG A 213 -15.96 -1.30 26.33
CA ARG A 213 -16.41 -0.01 26.88
C ARG A 213 -16.26 1.17 25.91
N ALA A 214 -15.57 1.01 24.79
CA ALA A 214 -15.38 2.09 23.83
C ALA A 214 -16.66 2.30 23.00
N ARG A 215 -17.25 3.50 23.11
CA ARG A 215 -18.49 3.85 22.39
C ARG A 215 -18.25 4.39 20.97
N ARG A 216 -17.05 4.92 20.70
CA ARG A 216 -16.71 5.54 19.41
C ARG A 216 -15.23 5.33 19.10
N VAL A 217 -14.95 4.90 17.87
CA VAL A 217 -13.60 4.67 17.34
C VAL A 217 -13.42 5.41 16.03
N VAL A 218 -12.29 6.11 15.91
CA VAL A 218 -11.84 6.73 14.66
C VAL A 218 -10.55 6.09 14.23
N ARG A 219 -10.52 5.60 12.98
CA ARG A 219 -9.33 5.01 12.36
C ARG A 219 -8.73 5.98 11.38
N LEU A 220 -7.46 6.25 11.61
CA LEU A 220 -6.62 7.16 10.88
C LEU A 220 -5.43 6.38 10.32
N GLN A 221 -4.84 6.88 9.24
CA GLN A 221 -3.59 6.34 8.70
C GLN A 221 -2.64 7.48 8.37
N THR A 222 -1.34 7.27 8.60
CA THR A 222 -0.30 8.25 8.29
C THR A 222 0.99 7.55 7.88
N THR A 223 1.86 8.26 7.16
CA THR A 223 3.23 7.82 6.84
C THR A 223 4.23 8.18 7.95
N ASP A 224 3.79 8.90 8.98
CA ASP A 224 4.62 9.20 10.14
C ASP A 224 4.87 7.98 11.01
N SER A 225 6.02 7.95 11.69
CA SER A 225 6.37 6.85 12.58
C SER A 225 5.48 6.82 13.82
N ILE A 226 5.40 5.64 14.46
CA ILE A 226 4.73 5.47 15.75
C ILE A 226 5.22 6.51 16.76
N GLU A 227 6.53 6.78 16.83
CA GLU A 227 7.11 7.77 17.74
C GLU A 227 6.61 9.19 17.46
N GLN A 228 6.51 9.57 16.19
CA GLN A 228 6.01 10.90 15.80
C GLN A 228 4.53 11.06 16.14
N VAL A 229 3.72 10.01 15.94
CA VAL A 229 2.30 10.00 16.32
C VAL A 229 2.15 10.14 17.85
N LEU A 230 2.82 9.28 18.62
CA LEU A 230 2.70 9.30 20.09
C LEU A 230 3.26 10.60 20.68
N ALA A 231 4.33 11.17 20.10
CA ALA A 231 4.89 12.45 20.55
C ALA A 231 3.89 13.61 20.40
N PHE A 232 3.08 13.62 19.35
CA PHE A 232 2.01 14.62 19.18
C PHE A 232 1.01 14.55 20.34
N TYR A 233 0.50 13.36 20.66
CA TYR A 233 -0.50 13.20 21.73
C TYR A 233 0.07 13.49 23.12
N LYS A 234 1.34 13.15 23.38
CA LYS A 234 2.03 13.47 24.64
C LYS A 234 2.23 14.97 24.87
N ARG A 235 2.28 15.78 23.80
CA ARG A 235 2.58 17.23 23.85
C ARG A 235 1.35 18.11 23.61
N LEU A 236 0.14 17.57 23.74
CA LEU A 236 -1.09 18.34 23.58
C LEU A 236 -1.14 19.52 24.55
N SER A 237 -1.76 20.62 24.10
CA SER A 237 -2.08 21.77 24.95
C SER A 237 -3.59 22.03 24.96
N PRO A 238 -4.25 22.11 26.13
CA PRO A 238 -3.75 21.69 27.44
C PRO A 238 -3.33 20.21 27.46
N PRO A 239 -2.37 19.82 28.32
CA PRO A 239 -1.90 18.44 28.42
C PRO A 239 -3.00 17.49 28.93
N MET A 240 -2.86 16.22 28.60
CA MET A 240 -3.72 15.17 29.15
C MET A 240 -3.41 14.96 30.63
N ARG A 241 -4.46 14.79 31.43
CA ARG A 241 -4.37 14.32 32.81
C ARG A 241 -4.40 12.80 32.80
N GLN A 242 -3.84 12.16 33.83
CA GLN A 242 -3.79 10.69 33.93
C GLN A 242 -3.16 10.06 32.68
N LEU A 243 -2.04 10.65 32.24
CA LEU A 243 -1.34 10.21 31.04
C LEU A 243 -0.68 8.86 31.31
N GLU A 244 -1.09 7.85 30.54
CA GLU A 244 -0.42 6.55 30.48
C GLU A 244 0.10 6.33 29.07
N THR A 245 1.25 5.65 28.96
CA THR A 245 1.88 5.39 27.67
C THR A 245 2.58 4.05 27.70
N GLY A 246 2.49 3.29 26.61
CA GLY A 246 3.27 2.08 26.39
C GLY A 246 3.75 2.00 24.96
N LYS A 247 4.83 1.25 24.72
CA LYS A 247 5.40 1.07 23.39
C LYS A 247 6.16 -0.25 23.33
N ASN A 248 6.04 -0.95 22.21
CA ASN A 248 6.91 -2.04 21.78
C ASN A 248 7.45 -1.72 20.37
N ASP A 249 8.07 -2.69 19.71
CA ASP A 249 8.73 -2.48 18.40
C ASP A 249 7.76 -2.19 17.25
N ASN A 250 6.50 -2.64 17.36
CA ASN A 250 5.52 -2.58 16.26
C ASN A 250 4.23 -1.80 16.62
N SER A 251 4.05 -1.41 17.88
CA SER A 251 2.93 -0.60 18.33
C SER A 251 3.28 0.26 19.53
N GLY A 252 2.43 1.23 19.82
CA GLY A 252 2.43 1.92 21.10
C GLY A 252 1.15 2.69 21.30
N TYR A 253 0.92 3.11 22.54
CA TYR A 253 -0.30 3.81 22.91
C TYR A 253 -0.03 4.99 23.82
N VAL A 254 -1.01 5.89 23.84
CA VAL A 254 -1.15 6.99 24.79
C VAL A 254 -2.61 7.04 25.22
N SER A 255 -2.88 7.05 26.51
CA SER A 255 -4.24 7.23 27.05
C SER A 255 -4.25 8.32 28.13
N GLY A 256 -5.43 8.90 28.35
CA GLY A 256 -5.63 9.86 29.42
C GLY A 256 -6.90 10.67 29.24
N LYS A 257 -7.02 11.76 30.01
CA LYS A 257 -8.21 12.62 30.04
C LYS A 257 -7.87 14.04 29.65
N ARG A 258 -8.59 14.59 28.66
CA ARG A 258 -8.45 15.99 28.21
C ARG A 258 -9.80 16.70 28.26
N LYS A 259 -9.85 17.84 28.95
CA LYS A 259 -11.06 18.67 29.09
C LYS A 259 -12.32 17.85 29.47
N GLY A 260 -12.15 16.86 30.36
CA GLY A 260 -13.27 16.02 30.83
C GLY A 260 -13.55 14.76 30.01
N VAL A 261 -12.90 14.57 28.85
CA VAL A 261 -13.10 13.39 27.99
C VAL A 261 -11.90 12.45 28.11
N ALA A 262 -12.16 11.18 28.41
CA ALA A 262 -11.14 10.13 28.43
C ALA A 262 -11.01 9.50 27.03
N PHE A 263 -9.78 9.29 26.57
CA PHE A 263 -9.52 8.65 25.28
C PHE A 263 -8.18 7.94 25.29
N SER A 264 -8.07 6.93 24.42
CA SER A 264 -6.85 6.22 24.08
C SER A 264 -6.50 6.49 22.62
N VAL A 265 -5.21 6.45 22.33
CA VAL A 265 -4.67 6.44 20.99
C VAL A 265 -3.72 5.26 20.92
N GLU A 266 -3.98 4.35 19.99
CA GLU A 266 -3.05 3.31 19.60
C GLU A 266 -2.47 3.64 18.24
N ALA A 267 -1.15 3.51 18.10
CA ALA A 267 -0.43 3.63 16.85
C ALA A 267 0.28 2.30 16.59
N GLN A 268 0.00 1.67 15.46
CA GLN A 268 0.53 0.38 15.08
C GLN A 268 1.12 0.45 13.67
N ARG A 269 2.28 -0.17 13.48
CA ARG A 269 2.84 -0.39 12.14
C ARG A 269 1.86 -1.28 11.37
N ASN A 270 1.53 -0.90 10.14
CA ASN A 270 0.73 -1.76 9.30
C ASN A 270 1.56 -3.01 8.93
N GLU A 271 1.01 -4.20 9.24
CA GLU A 271 1.70 -5.48 9.02
C GLU A 271 2.00 -5.75 7.54
N HIS A 272 1.10 -5.29 6.66
CA HIS A 272 1.22 -5.47 5.22
C HIS A 272 2.03 -4.33 4.58
N PHE A 273 2.05 -3.15 5.20
CA PHE A 273 2.73 -1.94 4.69
C PHE A 273 3.53 -1.24 5.80
N PRO A 274 4.73 -1.72 6.14
CA PRO A 274 5.57 -1.18 7.22
C PRO A 274 5.85 0.33 7.18
N SER A 275 5.74 0.96 6.01
CA SER A 275 5.86 2.41 5.81
C SER A 275 4.63 3.22 6.27
N LEU A 276 3.54 2.56 6.62
CA LEU A 276 2.31 3.15 7.10
C LEU A 276 2.09 2.83 8.58
N THR A 277 1.59 3.83 9.31
CA THR A 277 1.16 3.71 10.69
C THR A 277 -0.36 3.85 10.74
N ASN A 278 -1.03 2.79 11.20
CA ASN A 278 -2.43 2.82 11.56
C ASN A 278 -2.55 3.52 12.92
N VAL A 279 -3.50 4.44 13.05
CA VAL A 279 -3.76 5.18 14.28
C VAL A 279 -5.23 5.01 14.64
N GLU A 280 -5.50 4.36 15.76
CA GLU A 280 -6.84 4.17 16.30
C GLU A 280 -7.04 5.11 17.48
N VAL A 281 -8.11 5.90 17.45
CA VAL A 281 -8.49 6.81 18.53
C VAL A 281 -9.82 6.34 19.10
N GLU A 282 -9.80 5.90 20.36
CA GLU A 282 -10.98 5.39 21.05
C GLU A 282 -11.37 6.33 22.19
N ILE A 283 -12.67 6.47 22.41
CA ILE A 283 -13.22 7.31 23.49
C ILE A 283 -13.80 6.40 24.57
N ALA A 284 -13.29 6.58 25.79
CA ALA A 284 -13.81 5.95 26.99
C ALA A 284 -14.88 6.82 27.64
N ASP A 285 -15.92 6.18 28.20
CA ASP A 285 -16.93 6.85 29.04
C ASP A 285 -16.31 7.36 30.37
#